data_AF-A0A382LFJ0-F1
#
_entry.id   AF-A0A382LFJ0-F1
#
_cell.length_a   1.000
_cell.length_b   1.000
_cell.length_c   1.000
_cell.angle_alpha   90.00
_cell.angle_beta   90.00
_cell.angle_gamma   90.00
#
_symmetry.space_group_name_H-M   'P 1'
#
loop_
_entity.id
_entity.type
_entity.pdbx_description
1 polymer ?
#
loop_
_entity_poly.entity_id
_entity_poly.type
_entity_poly.pdbx_seq_one_letter_code
_entity_poly.pdbx_strand_id
1 'polypeptide(L)'
;MAIVQISRITHRQGLAENLPQLAGGELGWSIDDRKLYIGNGTLTDGAPVIGNTEVLTEFSDVLALASSYTYKGDAGGYTVVTGATAAAPITRKLQEKFDDFASVKDFGAKGDGSTDDTAAINRALYELFSRQVSAEIRRSLYFPAGTYIISDTIKIPSYAKLWGEGADSSVIKLSPADSSFPSYLARTTDSLQQTGTNIGLNAAILPKQIEVSDLTFESAIATSVFLLESTSQAYFNSVNFIGGDTVANLGVATANTKCFEIKGSSTSIPEMVTVDKCQFRLCTYGFHCDDDAKGVT
;
A
#
# COMPACT_ATOMS: atom_id res chain seq x y z
N MET A 1 6.60 -7.73 52.93
CA MET A 1 5.36 -7.66 52.12
C MET A 1 4.38 -8.66 52.71
N ALA A 2 3.19 -8.24 53.12
CA ALA A 2 2.23 -9.15 53.74
C ALA A 2 1.84 -10.25 52.74
N ILE A 3 1.99 -11.52 53.14
CA ILE A 3 1.36 -12.63 52.41
C ILE A 3 -0.09 -12.65 52.87
N VAL A 4 -0.98 -12.09 52.04
CA VAL A 4 -2.42 -12.15 52.26
C VAL A 4 -2.91 -13.46 51.65
N GLN A 5 -3.20 -14.44 52.50
CA GLN A 5 -3.74 -15.71 52.06
C GLN A 5 -5.25 -15.52 51.79
N ILE A 6 -5.67 -15.59 50.52
CA ILE A 6 -7.09 -15.46 50.13
C ILE A 6 -7.77 -16.82 50.33
N SER A 7 -8.61 -16.95 51.36
CA SER A 7 -9.33 -18.20 51.66
C SER A 7 -10.55 -18.43 50.76
N ARG A 8 -11.02 -17.38 50.05
CA ARG A 8 -12.15 -17.43 49.12
C ARG A 8 -12.03 -16.29 48.10
N ILE A 9 -11.89 -16.62 46.82
CA ILE A 9 -11.93 -15.61 45.74
C ILE A 9 -13.40 -15.32 45.45
N THR A 10 -13.88 -14.16 45.90
CA THR A 10 -15.17 -13.63 45.44
C THR A 10 -14.96 -13.00 44.08
N HIS A 11 -15.64 -13.53 43.06
CA HIS A 11 -15.67 -12.95 41.73
C HIS A 11 -17.12 -12.75 41.29
N ARG A 12 -17.35 -11.74 40.46
CA ARG A 12 -18.65 -11.44 39.86
C ARG A 12 -18.62 -11.77 38.39
N GLN A 13 -19.73 -12.27 37.88
CA GLN A 13 -19.91 -12.58 36.47
C GLN A 13 -21.31 -12.13 36.03
N GLY A 14 -21.41 -11.43 34.91
CA GLY A 14 -22.68 -10.93 34.39
C GLY A 14 -22.53 -10.12 33.11
N LEU A 15 -23.59 -9.43 32.69
CA LEU A 15 -23.53 -8.46 31.59
C LEU A 15 -22.80 -7.18 32.05
N ALA A 16 -22.22 -6.42 31.12
CA ALA A 16 -21.43 -5.22 31.42
C ALA A 16 -22.23 -4.17 32.20
N GLU A 17 -23.51 -3.98 31.87
CA GLU A 17 -24.43 -3.08 32.58
C GLU A 17 -24.66 -3.48 34.06
N ASN A 18 -24.45 -4.76 34.38
CA ASN A 18 -24.64 -5.31 35.70
C ASN A 18 -23.33 -5.37 36.50
N LEU A 19 -22.24 -4.80 35.98
CA LEU A 19 -20.94 -4.77 36.64
C LEU A 19 -20.84 -3.51 37.54
N PRO A 20 -20.99 -3.64 38.86
CA PRO A 20 -20.88 -2.49 39.76
C PRO A 20 -19.41 -2.09 39.93
N GLN A 21 -19.19 -0.99 40.66
CA GLN A 21 -17.87 -0.74 41.24
C GLN A 21 -17.47 -1.94 42.12
N LEU A 22 -16.36 -2.58 41.79
CA LEU A 22 -15.83 -3.75 42.48
C LEU A 22 -15.03 -3.31 43.71
N ALA A 23 -15.02 -4.17 44.75
CA ALA A 23 -14.17 -3.96 45.91
C ALA A 23 -12.68 -4.09 45.55
N GLY A 24 -11.80 -3.55 46.40
CA GLY A 24 -10.35 -3.66 46.19
C GLY A 24 -9.90 -5.11 46.04
N GLY A 25 -9.34 -5.44 44.87
CA GLY A 25 -8.88 -6.79 44.52
C GLY A 25 -9.98 -7.79 44.12
N GLU A 26 -11.24 -7.37 44.03
CA GLU A 26 -12.34 -8.21 43.52
C GLU A 26 -12.27 -8.35 42.00
N LEU A 27 -12.52 -9.56 41.49
CA LEU A 27 -12.52 -9.86 40.06
C LEU A 27 -13.93 -9.78 39.48
N GLY A 28 -14.08 -9.09 38.35
CA GLY A 28 -15.34 -9.01 37.59
C GLY A 28 -15.16 -9.49 36.15
N TRP A 29 -16.04 -10.39 35.71
CA TRP A 29 -16.10 -10.86 34.32
C TRP A 29 -17.39 -10.39 33.65
N SER A 30 -17.25 -9.56 32.61
CA SER A 30 -18.35 -9.22 31.72
C SER A 30 -18.44 -10.27 30.60
N ILE A 31 -19.58 -10.94 30.50
CA ILE A 31 -19.79 -12.06 29.57
C ILE A 31 -19.99 -11.57 28.14
N ASP A 32 -20.77 -10.51 27.99
CA ASP A 32 -21.14 -9.87 26.73
C ASP A 32 -19.95 -9.16 26.07
N ASP A 33 -19.17 -8.42 26.85
CA ASP A 33 -17.97 -7.76 26.33
C ASP A 33 -16.73 -8.68 26.36
N ARG A 34 -16.80 -9.83 27.05
CA ARG A 34 -15.68 -10.76 27.30
C ARG A 34 -14.46 -10.06 27.92
N LYS A 35 -14.72 -9.19 28.90
CA LYS A 35 -13.69 -8.37 29.57
C LYS A 35 -13.53 -8.78 31.03
N LEU A 36 -12.27 -8.73 31.49
CA LEU A 36 -11.88 -8.98 32.88
C LEU A 36 -11.56 -7.65 33.56
N TYR A 37 -12.02 -7.49 34.80
CA TYR A 37 -11.80 -6.30 35.61
C TYR A 37 -11.28 -6.67 37.00
N ILE A 38 -10.47 -5.77 37.57
CA ILE A 38 -10.03 -5.79 38.97
C ILE A 38 -10.53 -4.51 39.64
N GLY A 39 -11.20 -4.62 40.78
CA GLY A 39 -11.59 -3.45 41.57
C GLY A 39 -10.38 -2.76 42.21
N ASN A 40 -10.29 -1.45 42.06
CA ASN A 40 -9.14 -0.67 42.56
C ASN A 40 -9.18 -0.46 44.08
N GLY A 41 -10.36 -0.57 44.69
CA GLY A 41 -10.57 -0.26 46.11
C GLY A 41 -10.88 1.22 46.35
N THR A 42 -10.77 1.67 47.60
CA THR A 42 -11.05 3.06 47.98
C THR A 42 -9.79 3.92 47.98
N LEU A 43 -9.93 5.24 47.87
CA LEU A 43 -8.79 6.17 47.99
C LEU A 43 -8.12 6.06 49.38
N THR A 44 -8.89 5.74 50.42
CA THR A 44 -8.40 5.57 51.79
C THR A 44 -7.48 4.36 51.92
N ASP A 45 -7.68 3.33 51.09
CA ASP A 45 -6.83 2.13 51.03
C ASP A 45 -5.60 2.32 50.11
N GLY A 46 -5.40 3.52 49.54
CA GLY A 46 -4.25 3.85 48.70
C GLY A 46 -4.46 3.64 47.20
N ALA A 47 -5.70 3.40 46.74
CA ALA A 47 -6.00 3.30 45.32
C ALA A 47 -5.77 4.66 44.62
N PRO A 48 -5.09 4.72 43.47
CA PRO A 48 -4.86 5.98 42.74
C PRO A 48 -6.15 6.57 42.15
N VAL A 49 -7.16 5.73 41.86
CA VAL A 49 -8.49 6.16 41.42
C VAL A 49 -9.54 5.14 41.85
N ILE A 50 -10.74 5.62 42.18
CA ILE A 50 -11.91 4.78 42.48
C ILE A 50 -12.44 4.22 41.15
N GLY A 51 -12.62 2.90 41.06
CA GLY A 51 -13.19 2.25 39.88
C GLY A 51 -12.67 0.83 39.67
N ASN A 52 -12.84 0.35 38.44
CA ASN A 52 -12.40 -0.97 38.00
C ASN A 52 -11.31 -0.80 36.93
N THR A 53 -10.19 -1.49 37.08
CA THR A 53 -9.15 -1.57 36.04
C THR A 53 -9.40 -2.78 35.14
N GLU A 54 -9.52 -2.55 33.84
CA GLU A 54 -9.63 -3.62 32.84
C GLU A 54 -8.28 -4.35 32.69
N VAL A 55 -8.33 -5.67 32.72
CA VAL A 55 -7.23 -6.56 32.34
C VAL A 55 -7.46 -6.97 30.89
N LEU A 56 -6.46 -6.72 30.05
CA LEU A 56 -6.54 -7.03 28.62
C LEU A 56 -6.74 -8.54 28.41
N THR A 57 -7.75 -8.89 27.63
CA THR A 57 -8.04 -10.26 27.20
C THR A 57 -7.67 -10.42 25.72
N GLU A 58 -7.72 -11.65 25.21
CA GLU A 58 -7.56 -11.90 23.75
C GLU A 58 -8.62 -11.21 22.89
N PHE A 59 -9.71 -10.74 23.50
CA PHE A 59 -10.80 -10.01 22.86
C PHE A 59 -10.76 -8.50 23.13
N SER A 60 -9.79 -8.01 23.91
CA SER A 60 -9.61 -6.58 24.11
C SER A 60 -9.08 -5.94 22.84
N ASP A 61 -9.76 -4.90 22.37
CA ASP A 61 -9.32 -4.10 21.22
C ASP A 61 -8.18 -3.15 21.64
N VAL A 62 -6.96 -3.67 21.66
CA VAL A 62 -5.74 -2.95 22.04
C VAL A 62 -5.49 -1.75 21.11
N LEU A 63 -5.97 -1.79 19.87
CA LEU A 63 -5.82 -0.69 18.91
C LEU A 63 -6.84 0.43 19.18
N ALA A 64 -8.04 0.11 19.68
CA ALA A 64 -8.98 1.10 20.20
C ALA A 64 -8.51 1.75 21.51
N LEU A 65 -7.77 1.02 22.36
CA LEU A 65 -7.12 1.57 23.56
C LEU A 65 -5.98 2.55 23.23
N ALA A 66 -5.32 2.38 22.09
CA ALA A 66 -4.37 3.34 21.56
C ALA A 66 -5.07 4.44 20.73
N SER A 67 -6.09 5.05 21.35
CA SER A 67 -7.03 6.01 20.76
C SER A 67 -6.40 7.33 20.30
N SER A 68 -5.12 7.59 20.62
CA SER A 68 -4.42 8.77 20.15
C SER A 68 -2.93 8.51 19.86
N TYR A 69 -2.53 8.93 18.66
CA TYR A 69 -1.16 9.11 18.23
C TYR A 69 -0.78 10.58 18.40
N THR A 70 0.37 10.81 19.04
CA THR A 70 1.06 12.10 19.05
C THR A 70 2.49 11.86 18.58
N TYR A 71 2.93 12.60 17.56
CA TYR A 71 4.32 12.54 17.12
C TYR A 71 5.22 13.13 18.20
N LYS A 72 6.11 12.30 18.77
CA LYS A 72 7.03 12.70 19.84
C LYS A 72 8.38 13.20 19.33
N GLY A 73 8.84 12.68 18.19
CA GLY A 73 10.13 13.04 17.58
C GLY A 73 11.33 12.82 18.49
N ASP A 74 11.26 11.87 19.44
CA ASP A 74 12.28 11.64 20.47
C ASP A 74 13.69 11.42 19.88
N ALA A 75 13.77 10.83 18.68
CA ALA A 75 15.01 10.64 17.94
C ALA A 75 15.73 11.94 17.58
N GLY A 76 15.03 13.08 17.53
CA GLY A 76 15.60 14.40 17.27
C GLY A 76 16.32 15.01 18.46
N GLY A 77 16.17 14.46 19.67
CA GLY A 77 16.83 14.98 20.88
C GLY A 77 16.25 16.27 21.44
N TYR A 78 15.07 16.70 20.98
CA TYR A 78 14.34 17.87 21.47
C TYR A 78 12.84 17.56 21.62
N THR A 79 12.15 18.31 22.48
CA THR A 79 10.70 18.17 22.64
C THR A 79 9.97 18.78 21.45
N VAL A 80 9.28 17.94 20.67
CA VAL A 80 8.44 18.42 19.56
C VAL A 80 7.15 19.04 20.10
N VAL A 81 6.80 20.22 19.61
CA VAL A 81 5.51 20.89 19.87
C VAL A 81 4.65 20.80 18.61
N THR A 82 3.61 19.95 18.64
CA THR A 82 2.74 19.71 17.47
C THR A 82 1.48 20.58 17.46
N GLY A 83 1.06 21.12 18.61
CA GLY A 83 -0.11 22.00 18.73
C GLY A 83 0.28 23.41 19.20
N ALA A 84 -0.72 24.19 19.64
CA ALA A 84 -0.50 25.59 20.02
C ALA A 84 0.51 25.76 21.17
N THR A 85 0.63 24.76 22.05
CA THR A 85 1.66 24.68 23.10
C THR A 85 2.08 23.23 23.31
N ALA A 86 3.21 23.02 24.01
CA ALA A 86 3.66 21.67 24.41
C ALA A 86 2.63 20.93 25.30
N ALA A 87 1.78 21.68 26.02
CA ALA A 87 0.74 21.15 26.87
C ALA A 87 -0.58 20.85 26.12
N ALA A 88 -0.68 21.23 24.85
CA ALA A 88 -1.85 21.00 24.00
C ALA A 88 -1.44 20.40 22.65
N PRO A 89 -0.88 19.17 22.62
CA PRO A 89 -0.43 18.55 21.38
C PRO A 89 -1.61 18.17 20.47
N ILE A 90 -1.36 18.13 19.16
CA ILE A 90 -2.30 17.55 18.22
C ILE A 90 -2.29 16.02 18.37
N THR A 91 -3.47 15.46 18.54
CA THR A 91 -3.71 14.01 18.63
C THR A 91 -4.49 13.55 17.40
N ARG A 92 -4.11 12.42 16.83
CA ARG A 92 -4.83 11.75 15.73
C ARG A 92 -5.17 10.32 16.12
N LYS A 93 -6.19 9.69 15.52
CA LYS A 93 -6.37 8.24 15.74
C LYS A 93 -5.23 7.47 15.08
N LEU A 94 -4.83 6.33 15.65
CA LEU A 94 -3.80 5.49 15.02
C LEU A 94 -4.22 5.02 13.63
N GLN A 95 -5.49 4.61 13.46
CA GLN A 95 -6.02 4.23 12.15
C GLN A 95 -5.83 5.35 11.11
N GLU A 96 -6.25 6.57 11.44
CA GLU A 96 -6.08 7.74 10.57
C GLU A 96 -4.62 8.03 10.26
N LYS A 97 -3.70 7.72 11.20
CA LYS A 97 -2.28 7.93 11.01
C LYS A 97 -1.67 6.88 10.06
N PHE A 98 -2.11 5.63 10.14
CA PHE A 98 -1.66 4.57 9.24
C PHE A 98 -2.23 4.76 7.83
N ASP A 99 -3.47 5.23 7.69
CA ASP A 99 -4.11 5.55 6.40
C ASP A 99 -3.51 6.77 5.67
N ASP A 100 -2.51 7.45 6.27
CA ASP A 100 -1.68 8.45 5.56
C ASP A 100 -0.87 7.80 4.42
N PHE A 101 -0.59 6.50 4.51
CA PHE A 101 0.16 5.73 3.53
C PHE A 101 -0.57 4.44 3.20
N ALA A 102 -0.41 3.93 1.98
CA ALA A 102 -0.95 2.63 1.60
C ALA A 102 0.19 1.72 1.16
N SER A 103 0.29 0.54 1.75
CA SER A 103 1.19 -0.52 1.32
C SER A 103 0.44 -1.50 0.44
N VAL A 104 1.10 -2.02 -0.60
CA VAL A 104 0.55 -3.12 -1.41
C VAL A 104 0.22 -4.36 -0.55
N LYS A 105 0.92 -4.52 0.59
CA LYS A 105 0.67 -5.60 1.56
C LYS A 105 -0.65 -5.44 2.30
N ASP A 106 -1.17 -4.20 2.43
CA ASP A 106 -2.50 -3.95 3.02
C ASP A 106 -3.62 -4.52 2.14
N PHE A 107 -3.34 -4.73 0.85
CA PHE A 107 -4.26 -5.35 -0.10
C PHE A 107 -4.02 -6.86 -0.28
N GLY A 108 -3.13 -7.45 0.53
CA GLY A 108 -2.87 -8.88 0.58
C GLY A 108 -1.72 -9.37 -0.31
N ALA A 109 -0.95 -8.48 -0.92
CA ALA A 109 0.27 -8.88 -1.65
C ALA A 109 1.34 -9.34 -0.64
N LYS A 110 2.05 -10.42 -0.96
CA LYS A 110 3.07 -10.97 -0.06
C LYS A 110 4.47 -10.49 -0.41
N GLY A 111 4.82 -10.45 -1.70
CA GLY A 111 6.18 -10.12 -2.14
C GLY A 111 7.21 -11.18 -1.76
N ASP A 112 6.79 -12.45 -1.63
CA ASP A 112 7.62 -13.56 -1.16
C ASP A 112 8.38 -14.32 -2.28
N GLY A 113 8.25 -13.87 -3.52
CA GLY A 113 8.87 -14.49 -4.70
C GLY A 113 8.19 -15.76 -5.20
N SER A 114 7.02 -16.13 -4.65
CA SER A 114 6.31 -17.37 -5.01
C SER A 114 4.79 -17.22 -5.13
N THR A 115 4.17 -16.42 -4.26
CA THR A 115 2.73 -16.17 -4.25
C THR A 115 2.38 -15.24 -5.41
N ASP A 116 1.31 -15.59 -6.12
CA ASP A 116 0.75 -14.72 -7.15
C ASP A 116 0.04 -13.51 -6.51
N ASP A 117 0.67 -12.35 -6.65
CA ASP A 117 0.24 -11.07 -6.09
C ASP A 117 -0.60 -10.23 -7.08
N THR A 118 -0.89 -10.75 -8.28
CA THR A 118 -1.57 -10.02 -9.36
C THR A 118 -2.89 -9.39 -8.92
N ALA A 119 -3.75 -10.17 -8.27
CA ALA A 119 -5.07 -9.71 -7.84
C ALA A 119 -4.97 -8.64 -6.74
N ALA A 120 -4.01 -8.78 -5.82
CA ALA A 120 -3.79 -7.84 -4.74
C ALA A 120 -3.29 -6.49 -5.28
N ILE A 121 -2.32 -6.50 -6.19
CA ILE A 121 -1.76 -5.29 -6.81
C ILE A 121 -2.82 -4.55 -7.62
N ASN A 122 -3.52 -5.24 -8.52
CA ASN A 122 -4.55 -4.62 -9.35
C ASN A 122 -5.72 -4.08 -8.52
N ARG A 123 -6.09 -4.74 -7.41
CA ARG A 123 -7.08 -4.23 -6.46
C ARG A 123 -6.58 -2.96 -5.75
N ALA A 124 -5.33 -2.94 -5.30
CA ALA A 124 -4.75 -1.74 -4.68
C ALA A 124 -4.82 -0.53 -5.62
N LEU A 125 -4.41 -0.72 -6.88
CA LEU A 125 -4.45 0.33 -7.89
C LEU A 125 -5.89 0.78 -8.21
N TYR A 126 -6.84 -0.13 -8.28
CA TYR A 126 -8.26 0.20 -8.46
C TYR A 126 -8.81 1.05 -7.31
N GLU A 127 -8.66 0.58 -6.07
CA GLU A 127 -9.25 1.22 -4.89
C GLU A 127 -8.67 2.61 -4.64
N LEU A 128 -7.36 2.79 -4.87
CA LEU A 128 -6.68 4.06 -4.61
C LEU A 128 -6.87 5.10 -5.73
N PHE A 129 -7.03 4.68 -6.98
CA PHE A 129 -6.95 5.60 -8.14
C PHE A 129 -8.15 5.58 -9.09
N SER A 130 -8.96 4.52 -9.10
CA SER A 130 -10.09 4.37 -10.03
C SER A 130 -11.46 4.38 -9.35
N ARG A 131 -11.54 4.02 -8.05
CA ARG A 131 -12.80 3.93 -7.33
C ARG A 131 -13.52 5.28 -7.20
N GLN A 132 -12.75 6.35 -6.97
CA GLN A 132 -13.23 7.71 -6.87
C GLN A 132 -12.21 8.70 -7.45
N VAL A 133 -12.70 9.84 -7.94
CA VAL A 133 -11.87 10.84 -8.65
C VAL A 133 -11.41 11.97 -7.72
N SER A 134 -11.65 11.89 -6.41
CA SER A 134 -11.24 12.94 -5.46
C SER A 134 -9.72 12.96 -5.28
N ALA A 135 -9.10 14.13 -5.42
CA ALA A 135 -7.66 14.29 -5.25
C ALA A 135 -7.23 14.20 -3.78
N GLU A 136 -8.10 14.57 -2.84
CA GLU A 136 -7.81 14.65 -1.40
C GLU A 136 -7.61 13.26 -0.75
N ILE A 137 -8.19 12.22 -1.35
CA ILE A 137 -8.15 10.85 -0.84
C ILE A 137 -7.09 9.99 -1.52
N ARG A 138 -6.40 10.50 -2.55
CA ARG A 138 -5.35 9.72 -3.23
C ARG A 138 -4.20 9.47 -2.26
N ARG A 139 -3.67 8.25 -2.30
CA ARG A 139 -2.50 7.83 -1.53
C ARG A 139 -1.51 7.23 -2.51
N SER A 140 -0.22 7.46 -2.27
CA SER A 140 0.83 6.74 -2.99
C SER A 140 0.82 5.28 -2.55
N LEU A 141 0.93 4.36 -3.50
CA LEU A 141 1.03 2.94 -3.24
C LEU A 141 2.49 2.54 -3.04
N TYR A 142 2.81 2.12 -1.83
CA TYR A 142 4.14 1.67 -1.44
C TYR A 142 4.34 0.18 -1.70
N PHE A 143 5.50 -0.17 -2.24
CA PHE A 143 5.97 -1.54 -2.41
C PHE A 143 7.16 -1.79 -1.49
N PRO A 144 6.97 -2.35 -0.27
CA PRO A 144 8.07 -2.82 0.55
C PRO A 144 9.00 -3.77 -0.21
N ALA A 145 10.25 -3.94 0.22
CA ALA A 145 11.16 -4.90 -0.40
C ALA A 145 10.52 -6.29 -0.49
N GLY A 146 10.74 -6.92 -1.64
CA GLY A 146 10.13 -8.18 -1.99
C GLY A 146 10.07 -8.40 -3.50
N THR A 147 9.84 -9.65 -3.87
CA THR A 147 9.55 -10.04 -5.25
C THR A 147 8.09 -10.41 -5.35
N TYR A 148 7.31 -9.60 -6.06
CA TYR A 148 5.88 -9.77 -6.25
C TYR A 148 5.66 -10.51 -7.56
N ILE A 149 5.34 -11.81 -7.48
CA ILE A 149 5.09 -12.62 -8.67
C ILE A 149 3.73 -12.26 -9.24
N ILE A 150 3.66 -12.08 -10.55
CA ILE A 150 2.41 -11.84 -11.26
C ILE A 150 2.23 -12.82 -12.42
N SER A 151 0.98 -13.07 -12.77
CA SER A 151 0.53 -13.93 -13.87
C SER A 151 -0.36 -13.22 -14.89
N ASP A 152 -0.81 -11.98 -14.61
CA ASP A 152 -1.56 -11.12 -15.54
C ASP A 152 -1.02 -9.67 -15.50
N THR A 153 -1.39 -8.86 -16.48
CA THR A 153 -0.92 -7.47 -16.61
C THR A 153 -1.31 -6.61 -15.40
N ILE A 154 -0.36 -5.79 -14.93
CA ILE A 154 -0.64 -4.72 -13.96
C ILE A 154 -1.20 -3.50 -14.68
N LYS A 155 -2.41 -3.11 -14.28
CA LYS A 155 -3.14 -1.95 -14.83
C LYS A 155 -2.85 -0.72 -13.99
N ILE A 156 -2.17 0.26 -14.56
CA ILE A 156 -1.76 1.49 -13.89
C ILE A 156 -2.70 2.64 -14.29
N PRO A 157 -3.63 3.06 -13.41
CA PRO A 157 -4.63 4.07 -13.76
C PRO A 157 -4.06 5.49 -13.81
N SER A 158 -4.86 6.43 -14.31
CA SER A 158 -4.59 7.86 -14.16
C SER A 158 -4.31 8.24 -12.70
N TYR A 159 -3.35 9.13 -12.50
CA TYR A 159 -2.91 9.65 -11.20
C TYR A 159 -2.23 8.64 -10.27
N ALA A 160 -1.93 7.43 -10.76
CA ALA A 160 -1.26 6.41 -9.97
C ALA A 160 0.14 6.86 -9.56
N LYS A 161 0.45 6.67 -8.26
CA LYS A 161 1.77 6.94 -7.69
C LYS A 161 2.31 5.68 -7.04
N LEU A 162 3.34 5.09 -7.62
CA LEU A 162 3.97 3.86 -7.14
C LEU A 162 5.40 4.18 -6.70
N TRP A 163 5.80 3.67 -5.53
CA TRP A 163 7.18 3.82 -5.07
C TRP A 163 7.62 2.58 -4.28
N GLY A 164 8.88 2.17 -4.47
CA GLY A 164 9.46 1.01 -3.79
C GLY A 164 10.60 1.37 -2.81
N GLU A 165 11.28 0.34 -2.31
CA GLU A 165 12.48 0.45 -1.45
C GLU A 165 13.79 0.44 -2.26
N GLY A 166 13.71 0.78 -3.55
CA GLY A 166 14.81 0.75 -4.49
C GLY A 166 14.62 -0.30 -5.57
N ALA A 167 15.18 -0.03 -6.75
CA ALA A 167 15.01 -0.89 -7.92
C ALA A 167 15.53 -2.32 -7.67
N ASP A 168 16.57 -2.52 -6.89
CA ASP A 168 17.09 -3.86 -6.55
C ASP A 168 16.35 -4.54 -5.38
N SER A 169 15.42 -3.83 -4.72
CA SER A 169 14.72 -4.29 -3.52
C SER A 169 13.26 -4.67 -3.80
N SER A 170 12.56 -3.85 -4.58
CA SER A 170 11.13 -3.99 -4.87
C SER A 170 10.91 -4.38 -6.32
N VAL A 171 10.63 -5.66 -6.58
CA VAL A 171 10.55 -6.23 -7.93
C VAL A 171 9.15 -6.76 -8.20
N ILE A 172 8.47 -6.22 -9.20
CA ILE A 172 7.26 -6.81 -9.78
C ILE A 172 7.70 -7.71 -10.92
N LYS A 173 7.55 -9.02 -10.72
CA LYS A 173 8.08 -10.03 -11.63
C LYS A 173 6.97 -10.83 -12.29
N LEU A 174 6.91 -10.75 -13.60
CA LEU A 174 6.09 -11.62 -14.41
C LEU A 174 6.74 -13.00 -14.55
N SER A 175 6.03 -14.03 -14.08
CA SER A 175 6.48 -15.42 -14.18
C SER A 175 5.28 -16.38 -14.31
N PRO A 176 4.49 -16.29 -15.39
CA PRO A 176 3.35 -17.17 -15.60
C PRO A 176 3.83 -18.60 -15.91
N ALA A 177 3.01 -19.59 -15.59
CA ALA A 177 3.30 -21.00 -15.87
C ALA A 177 3.08 -21.39 -17.34
N ASP A 178 2.43 -20.54 -18.14
CA ASP A 178 2.18 -20.77 -19.55
C ASP A 178 2.34 -19.49 -20.40
N SER A 179 2.35 -19.68 -21.72
CA SER A 179 2.57 -18.65 -22.73
C SER A 179 1.31 -17.88 -23.12
N SER A 180 0.20 -17.94 -22.36
CA SER A 180 -1.04 -17.22 -22.70
C SER A 180 -1.07 -15.77 -22.20
N PHE A 181 0.08 -15.26 -21.75
CA PHE A 181 0.20 -13.95 -21.15
C PHE A 181 -0.13 -12.80 -22.14
N PRO A 182 -0.79 -11.72 -21.70
CA PRO A 182 -0.98 -10.50 -22.50
C PRO A 182 0.34 -9.91 -23.02
N SER A 183 0.28 -8.99 -23.98
CA SER A 183 1.48 -8.47 -24.63
C SER A 183 2.42 -7.64 -23.74
N TYR A 184 2.01 -7.24 -22.52
CA TYR A 184 2.79 -6.37 -21.64
C TYR A 184 2.68 -6.75 -20.15
N LEU A 185 3.78 -6.69 -19.40
CA LEU A 185 3.79 -6.89 -17.95
C LEU A 185 2.94 -5.83 -17.24
N ALA A 186 3.14 -4.55 -17.57
CA ALA A 186 2.39 -3.43 -17.02
C ALA A 186 1.95 -2.48 -18.13
N ARG A 187 0.79 -1.85 -17.96
CA ARG A 187 0.30 -0.84 -18.90
C ARG A 187 -0.55 0.22 -18.23
N THR A 188 -0.59 1.39 -18.85
CA THR A 188 -1.49 2.47 -18.42
C THR A 188 -2.95 2.15 -18.76
N THR A 189 -3.87 2.65 -17.94
CA THR A 189 -5.33 2.57 -18.15
C THR A 189 -5.98 3.91 -17.85
N ASP A 190 -7.14 4.16 -18.45
CA ASP A 190 -7.96 5.31 -18.06
C ASP A 190 -8.63 5.10 -16.68
N SER A 191 -9.40 6.09 -16.24
CA SER A 191 -10.11 6.03 -14.94
C SER A 191 -11.15 4.92 -14.83
N LEU A 192 -11.57 4.31 -15.93
CA LEU A 192 -12.50 3.17 -15.96
C LEU A 192 -11.78 1.83 -16.20
N GLN A 193 -10.44 1.82 -16.09
CA GLN A 193 -9.57 0.68 -16.36
C GLN A 193 -9.63 0.15 -17.80
N GLN A 194 -10.03 0.99 -18.74
CA GLN A 194 -10.05 0.62 -20.15
C GLN A 194 -8.63 0.71 -20.74
N THR A 195 -8.38 -0.08 -21.78
CA THR A 195 -7.07 -0.26 -22.41
C THR A 195 -7.19 -0.24 -23.93
N GLY A 196 -6.10 0.09 -24.64
CA GLY A 196 -6.07 0.07 -26.09
C GLY A 196 -7.07 1.05 -26.70
N THR A 197 -7.79 0.61 -27.74
CA THR A 197 -8.78 1.44 -28.46
C THR A 197 -9.95 1.93 -27.60
N ASN A 198 -10.13 1.35 -26.40
CA ASN A 198 -11.21 1.73 -25.49
C ASN A 198 -10.82 2.88 -24.55
N ILE A 199 -9.56 3.29 -24.52
CA ILE A 199 -9.09 4.39 -23.67
C ILE A 199 -9.84 5.69 -24.04
N GLY A 200 -10.43 6.34 -23.04
CA GLY A 200 -11.12 7.62 -23.20
C GLY A 200 -12.57 7.51 -23.68
N LEU A 201 -13.11 6.30 -23.83
CA LEU A 201 -14.54 6.09 -24.05
C LEU A 201 -15.33 6.39 -22.77
N ASN A 202 -16.66 6.54 -22.88
CA ASN A 202 -17.57 6.71 -21.74
C ASN A 202 -17.19 7.86 -20.77
N ALA A 203 -16.61 8.94 -21.30
CA ALA A 203 -16.09 10.07 -20.52
C ALA A 203 -15.02 9.69 -19.48
N ALA A 204 -14.32 8.57 -19.70
CA ALA A 204 -13.18 8.18 -18.89
C ALA A 204 -12.07 9.24 -18.99
N ILE A 205 -11.41 9.48 -17.86
CA ILE A 205 -10.27 10.37 -17.81
C ILE A 205 -9.07 9.61 -18.37
N LEU A 206 -8.48 10.13 -19.43
CA LEU A 206 -7.28 9.57 -20.05
C LEU A 206 -6.16 9.36 -19.01
N PRO A 207 -5.26 8.38 -19.25
CA PRO A 207 -4.04 8.24 -18.46
C PRO A 207 -3.30 9.58 -18.34
N LYS A 208 -3.00 10.01 -17.12
CA LYS A 208 -2.24 11.24 -16.87
C LYS A 208 -1.71 11.28 -15.44
N GLN A 209 -0.66 12.05 -15.22
CA GLN A 209 -0.03 12.29 -13.92
C GLN A 209 0.37 10.99 -13.20
N ILE A 210 1.00 10.09 -13.94
CA ILE A 210 1.49 8.81 -13.40
C ILE A 210 2.92 9.01 -12.89
N GLU A 211 3.22 8.53 -11.69
CA GLU A 211 4.54 8.60 -11.08
C GLU A 211 4.96 7.21 -10.63
N VAL A 212 6.15 6.76 -11.04
CA VAL A 212 6.71 5.47 -10.66
C VAL A 212 8.17 5.65 -10.28
N SER A 213 8.53 5.26 -9.06
CA SER A 213 9.90 5.43 -8.56
C SER A 213 10.42 4.21 -7.83
N ASP A 214 11.74 3.99 -7.91
CA ASP A 214 12.47 3.10 -6.99
C ASP A 214 11.94 1.65 -6.96
N LEU A 215 11.60 1.09 -8.13
CA LEU A 215 11.12 -0.29 -8.27
C LEU A 215 11.54 -0.91 -9.62
N THR A 216 11.36 -2.22 -9.75
CA THR A 216 11.68 -2.96 -10.97
C THR A 216 10.45 -3.64 -11.56
N PHE A 217 10.30 -3.58 -12.88
CA PHE A 217 9.44 -4.46 -13.65
C PHE A 217 10.29 -5.49 -14.39
N GLU A 218 10.11 -6.77 -14.08
CA GLU A 218 10.90 -7.87 -14.64
C GLU A 218 10.00 -8.92 -15.29
N SER A 219 10.33 -9.36 -16.49
CA SER A 219 9.70 -10.51 -17.11
C SER A 219 10.64 -11.71 -17.19
N ALA A 220 10.18 -12.87 -16.73
CA ALA A 220 10.87 -14.15 -16.93
C ALA A 220 10.63 -14.76 -18.33
N ILE A 221 9.66 -14.22 -19.08
CA ILE A 221 9.30 -14.68 -20.44
C ILE A 221 9.58 -13.58 -21.48
N ALA A 222 9.77 -13.98 -22.74
CA ALA A 222 9.98 -13.06 -23.85
C ALA A 222 8.66 -12.31 -24.19
N THR A 223 8.43 -11.18 -23.52
CA THR A 223 7.30 -10.27 -23.74
C THR A 223 7.75 -8.82 -23.47
N SER A 224 6.94 -7.85 -23.88
CA SER A 224 7.21 -6.44 -23.57
C SER A 224 6.91 -6.14 -22.10
N VAL A 225 7.64 -5.20 -21.51
CA VAL A 225 7.59 -4.95 -20.07
C VAL A 225 6.55 -3.86 -19.77
N PHE A 226 6.77 -2.64 -20.24
CA PHE A 226 5.88 -1.52 -19.90
C PHE A 226 5.31 -0.82 -21.13
N LEU A 227 3.99 -0.67 -21.18
CA LEU A 227 3.29 0.13 -22.19
C LEU A 227 2.70 1.40 -21.57
N LEU A 228 3.21 2.55 -22.01
CA LEU A 228 2.64 3.86 -21.74
C LEU A 228 1.80 4.31 -22.93
N GLU A 229 0.49 4.13 -22.85
CA GLU A 229 -0.45 4.45 -23.92
C GLU A 229 -1.28 5.70 -23.56
N SER A 230 -1.48 6.58 -24.55
CA SER A 230 -2.42 7.72 -24.46
C SER A 230 -2.27 8.59 -23.18
N THR A 231 -1.02 8.83 -22.76
CA THR A 231 -0.72 9.43 -21.45
C THR A 231 -0.22 10.86 -21.54
N SER A 232 -0.90 11.82 -20.89
CA SER A 232 -0.55 13.24 -21.01
C SER A 232 0.49 13.75 -20.01
N GLN A 233 0.95 12.94 -19.06
CA GLN A 233 2.03 13.29 -18.12
C GLN A 233 2.47 12.02 -17.37
N ALA A 234 3.76 11.69 -17.39
CA ALA A 234 4.29 10.59 -16.59
C ALA A 234 5.75 10.79 -16.18
N TYR A 235 6.09 10.31 -14.98
CA TYR A 235 7.44 10.40 -14.42
C TYR A 235 7.90 9.02 -13.95
N PHE A 236 9.04 8.58 -14.48
CA PHE A 236 9.72 7.36 -14.05
C PHE A 236 11.10 7.76 -13.54
N ASN A 237 11.39 7.46 -12.27
CA ASN A 237 12.66 7.80 -11.66
C ASN A 237 13.28 6.58 -10.98
N SER A 238 14.49 6.20 -11.39
CA SER A 238 15.21 5.06 -10.79
C SER A 238 14.41 3.75 -10.88
N VAL A 239 13.81 3.50 -12.06
CA VAL A 239 13.03 2.29 -12.35
C VAL A 239 13.80 1.39 -13.31
N ASN A 240 13.85 0.09 -13.04
CA ASN A 240 14.42 -0.87 -13.97
C ASN A 240 13.32 -1.59 -14.77
N PHE A 241 13.51 -1.71 -16.08
CA PHE A 241 12.67 -2.47 -17.00
C PHE A 241 13.50 -3.61 -17.59
N ILE A 242 13.10 -4.84 -17.28
CA ILE A 242 13.88 -6.05 -17.59
C ILE A 242 12.98 -7.01 -18.35
N GLY A 243 13.30 -7.29 -19.61
CA GLY A 243 12.61 -8.32 -20.39
C GLY A 243 13.14 -9.73 -20.13
N GLY A 244 12.52 -10.72 -20.78
CA GLY A 244 12.91 -12.13 -20.67
C GLY A 244 13.67 -12.67 -21.88
N ASP A 245 14.16 -11.81 -22.80
CA ASP A 245 14.84 -12.27 -24.00
C ASP A 245 16.19 -12.91 -23.65
N THR A 246 16.42 -14.14 -24.11
CA THR A 246 17.71 -14.85 -23.93
C THR A 246 18.83 -14.21 -24.77
N VAL A 247 18.46 -13.60 -25.90
CA VAL A 247 19.35 -12.84 -26.79
C VAL A 247 18.63 -11.57 -27.22
N ALA A 248 18.94 -10.45 -26.58
CA ALA A 248 18.42 -9.13 -26.93
C ALA A 248 19.19 -8.55 -28.14
N ASN A 249 18.95 -9.05 -29.35
CA ASN A 249 19.57 -8.49 -30.57
C ASN A 249 18.56 -8.23 -31.69
N LEU A 250 18.89 -7.24 -32.54
CA LEU A 250 18.11 -6.85 -33.72
C LEU A 250 18.32 -7.78 -34.93
N GLY A 251 19.07 -8.87 -34.77
CA GLY A 251 19.53 -9.75 -35.85
C GLY A 251 18.56 -10.87 -36.21
N VAL A 252 17.44 -11.01 -35.49
CA VAL A 252 16.41 -12.02 -35.73
C VAL A 252 15.07 -11.32 -35.99
N ALA A 253 14.46 -11.59 -37.15
CA ALA A 253 13.25 -10.91 -37.64
C ALA A 253 11.99 -11.09 -36.75
N THR A 254 12.02 -11.97 -35.76
CA THR A 254 10.91 -12.25 -34.83
C THR A 254 11.06 -11.55 -33.48
N ALA A 255 12.22 -10.95 -33.18
CA ALA A 255 12.45 -10.25 -31.92
C ALA A 255 11.77 -8.86 -31.98
N ASN A 256 10.79 -8.60 -31.11
CA ASN A 256 10.04 -7.35 -31.10
C ASN A 256 9.52 -6.99 -29.69
N THR A 257 10.26 -7.36 -28.64
CA THR A 257 9.93 -7.02 -27.25
C THR A 257 10.48 -5.65 -26.89
N LYS A 258 9.75 -4.90 -26.06
CA LYS A 258 10.11 -3.55 -25.64
C LYS A 258 10.17 -3.49 -24.13
N CYS A 259 11.26 -2.96 -23.59
CA CYS A 259 11.33 -2.73 -22.14
C CYS A 259 10.44 -1.54 -21.75
N PHE A 260 10.40 -0.51 -22.58
CA PHE A 260 9.48 0.60 -22.41
C PHE A 260 8.95 1.07 -23.76
N GLU A 261 7.64 1.02 -23.93
CA GLU A 261 6.96 1.45 -25.15
C GLU A 261 6.03 2.62 -24.85
N ILE A 262 6.19 3.73 -25.58
CA ILE A 262 5.24 4.84 -25.60
C ILE A 262 4.42 4.74 -26.87
N LYS A 263 3.09 4.73 -26.72
CA LYS A 263 2.16 4.61 -27.84
C LYS A 263 1.05 5.64 -27.79
N GLY A 264 0.80 6.29 -28.92
CA GLY A 264 -0.32 7.22 -29.06
C GLY A 264 -1.46 6.68 -29.89
N SER A 265 -2.46 7.54 -30.03
CA SER A 265 -3.49 7.43 -31.05
C SER A 265 -3.69 8.81 -31.68
N SER A 266 -4.38 8.85 -32.83
CA SER A 266 -4.76 10.11 -33.48
C SER A 266 -5.66 11.01 -32.61
N THR A 267 -6.26 10.47 -31.55
CA THR A 267 -7.13 11.20 -30.62
C THR A 267 -6.50 11.46 -29.26
N SER A 268 -5.39 10.78 -28.93
CA SER A 268 -4.66 10.96 -27.67
C SER A 268 -3.17 10.71 -27.88
N ILE A 269 -2.44 11.81 -27.86
CA ILE A 269 -1.00 11.83 -28.06
C ILE A 269 -0.31 11.81 -26.69
N PRO A 270 0.63 10.88 -26.43
CA PRO A 270 1.42 10.91 -25.22
C PRO A 270 2.28 12.15 -25.16
N GLU A 271 2.28 12.82 -24.02
CA GLU A 271 3.09 14.02 -23.80
C GLU A 271 3.66 14.11 -22.39
N MET A 272 4.72 14.89 -22.21
CA MET A 272 5.36 15.18 -20.92
C MET A 272 5.74 13.90 -20.17
N VAL A 273 6.54 13.06 -20.82
CA VAL A 273 7.03 11.81 -20.25
C VAL A 273 8.50 11.98 -19.89
N THR A 274 8.82 11.88 -18.60
CA THR A 274 10.20 11.92 -18.12
C THR A 274 10.64 10.55 -17.63
N VAL A 275 11.76 10.06 -18.13
CA VAL A 275 12.34 8.76 -17.75
C VAL A 275 13.77 8.96 -17.29
N ASP A 276 13.94 9.25 -16.00
CA ASP A 276 15.22 9.59 -15.38
C ASP A 276 15.81 8.40 -14.61
N LYS A 277 17.14 8.22 -14.70
CA LYS A 277 17.91 7.17 -13.98
C LYS A 277 17.36 5.74 -14.15
N CYS A 278 16.65 5.47 -15.24
CA CYS A 278 16.06 4.16 -15.49
C CYS A 278 17.04 3.24 -16.24
N GLN A 279 16.89 1.93 -16.05
CA GLN A 279 17.67 0.92 -16.78
C GLN A 279 16.76 0.07 -17.66
N PHE A 280 17.24 -0.28 -18.85
CA PHE A 280 16.54 -1.14 -19.80
C PHE A 280 17.45 -2.30 -20.21
N ARG A 281 17.01 -3.54 -20.03
CA ARG A 281 17.80 -4.74 -20.39
C ARG A 281 16.92 -5.91 -20.80
N LEU A 282 17.49 -6.83 -21.58
CA LEU A 282 16.86 -8.11 -21.94
C LEU A 282 15.54 -7.98 -22.72
N CYS A 283 15.38 -6.89 -23.49
CA CYS A 283 14.37 -6.75 -24.53
C CYS A 283 15.05 -6.46 -25.87
N THR A 284 14.36 -6.70 -26.98
CA THR A 284 14.84 -6.31 -28.32
C THR A 284 15.09 -4.81 -28.42
N TYR A 285 14.16 -4.01 -27.88
CA TYR A 285 14.26 -2.57 -27.79
C TYR A 285 14.23 -2.15 -26.32
N GLY A 286 15.24 -1.38 -25.89
CA GLY A 286 15.24 -0.80 -24.54
C GLY A 286 14.13 0.25 -24.37
N PHE A 287 14.03 1.15 -25.34
CA PHE A 287 13.04 2.21 -25.38
C PHE A 287 12.47 2.32 -26.79
N HIS A 288 11.15 2.33 -26.92
CA HIS A 288 10.43 2.48 -28.18
C HIS A 288 9.38 3.58 -28.03
N CYS A 289 9.35 4.50 -28.96
CA CYS A 289 8.43 5.62 -28.94
C CYS A 289 7.76 5.73 -30.30
N ASP A 290 6.44 5.86 -30.29
CA ASP A 290 5.63 6.19 -31.46
C ASP A 290 5.95 7.60 -31.97
N ASP A 291 5.82 7.81 -33.28
CA ASP A 291 6.25 9.04 -33.98
C ASP A 291 5.44 10.28 -33.56
N ASP A 292 4.26 10.08 -32.98
CA ASP A 292 3.36 11.16 -32.58
C ASP A 292 3.61 11.71 -31.17
N ALA A 293 4.37 11.01 -30.31
CA ALA A 293 4.59 11.41 -28.92
C ALA A 293 5.45 12.68 -28.78
N LYS A 294 5.19 13.50 -27.75
CA LYS A 294 5.79 14.84 -27.60
C LYS A 294 6.40 15.07 -26.23
N GLY A 295 7.53 15.77 -26.15
CA GLY A 295 8.12 16.15 -24.86
C GLY A 295 8.50 14.93 -24.01
N VAL A 296 9.13 13.94 -24.65
CA VAL A 296 9.74 12.78 -23.98
C VAL A 296 11.18 13.13 -23.65
N THR A 297 11.57 13.00 -22.38
CA THR A 297 12.89 13.41 -21.85
C THR A 297 13.52 12.36 -20.98
#